data_AF-A0A527FDP5-F1
#
_entry.id   AF-A0A527FDP5-F1
#
_cell.length_a   1.000
_cell.length_b   1.000
_cell.length_c   1.000
_cell.angle_alpha   90.00
_cell.angle_beta   90.00
_cell.angle_gamma   90.00
#
_symmetry.space_group_name_H-M   'P 1'
#
loop_
_entity.id
_entity.type
_entity.pdbx_description
1 polymer ?
#
loop_
_entity_poly.entity_id
_entity_poly.type
_entity_poly.pdbx_seq_one_letter_code
_entity_poly.pdbx_strand_id
1 'polypeptide(L)' 'EVLPVVRHTPVLAGVNGTDPFVIMPLLLAELKTMGFSGVQNFPTIGLFDGSMRQSFEETGMGFGLEVDM' A
#
# COMPACT_ATOMS: atom_id res chain seq x y z
N GLU A 1 -4.62 -4.23 18.17
CA GLU A 1 -3.48 -3.46 17.60
C GLU A 1 -2.19 -4.25 17.74
N VAL A 2 -1.28 -4.16 16.76
CA VAL A 2 -0.01 -4.92 16.74
C VAL A 2 1.16 -4.12 17.34
N LEU A 3 1.27 -2.82 17.02
CA LEU A 3 2.42 -1.99 17.42
C LEU A 3 2.70 -1.97 18.93
N PRO A 4 1.70 -1.84 19.84
CA PRO A 4 1.97 -1.74 21.27
C PRO A 4 2.54 -3.02 21.90
N VAL A 5 2.37 -4.18 21.25
CA VAL A 5 2.77 -5.49 21.80
C VAL A 5 4.09 -6.01 21.21
N VAL A 6 4.61 -5.40 20.14
CA VAL A 6 5.86 -5.79 19.50
C VAL A 6 7.02 -4.98 20.09
N ARG A 7 8.11 -5.67 20.51
CA ARG A 7 9.23 -5.03 21.22
C ARG A 7 10.53 -4.89 20.42
N HIS A 8 10.81 -5.83 19.51
CA HIS A 8 12.12 -5.93 18.85
C HIS A 8 12.03 -6.45 17.40
N THR A 9 10.84 -6.42 16.82
CA THR A 9 10.60 -6.91 15.46
C THR A 9 10.02 -5.75 14.64
N PRO A 10 10.57 -5.45 13.45
CA PRO A 10 10.00 -4.45 12.55
C PRO A 10 8.55 -4.81 12.19
N VAL A 11 7.67 -3.82 12.18
CA VAL A 11 6.27 -3.98 11.75
C VAL A 11 6.06 -3.12 10.51
N LEU A 12 5.60 -3.74 9.43
CA LEU A 12 5.28 -3.05 8.18
C LEU A 12 3.77 -2.88 8.06
N ALA A 13 3.34 -1.77 7.46
CA ALA A 13 1.94 -1.56 7.10
C ALA A 13 1.68 -2.09 5.68
N GLY A 14 0.57 -2.82 5.50
CA GLY A 14 0.02 -3.05 4.17
C GLY A 14 -0.68 -1.79 3.67
N VAL A 15 -0.27 -1.26 2.52
CA VAL A 15 -0.83 -0.04 1.92
C VAL A 15 -1.38 -0.37 0.54
N ASN A 16 -2.62 0.06 0.30
CA ASN A 16 -3.22 0.00 -1.03
C ASN A 16 -2.71 1.19 -1.87
N GLY A 17 -1.70 0.94 -2.72
CA GLY A 17 -1.07 1.99 -3.53
C GLY A 17 -2.00 2.60 -4.61
N THR A 18 -3.10 1.93 -4.95
CA THR A 18 -4.05 2.39 -5.98
C THR A 18 -5.31 3.05 -5.40
N ASP A 19 -5.35 3.37 -4.10
CA ASP A 19 -6.54 3.97 -3.48
C ASP A 19 -6.76 5.41 -3.99
N PRO A 20 -7.86 5.69 -4.72
CA PRO A 20 -8.09 6.99 -5.34
C PRO A 20 -8.50 8.08 -4.34
N PHE A 21 -8.76 7.74 -3.09
CA PHE A 21 -9.18 8.68 -2.04
C PHE A 21 -8.06 9.03 -1.06
N VAL A 22 -6.87 8.49 -1.26
CA VAL A 22 -5.72 8.67 -0.37
C VAL A 22 -4.64 9.51 -1.04
N ILE A 23 -4.09 10.46 -0.29
CA ILE A 23 -2.91 11.21 -0.68
C ILE A 23 -1.68 10.45 -0.13
N MET A 24 -1.03 9.63 -0.96
CA MET A 24 0.03 8.72 -0.50
C MET A 24 1.12 9.38 0.34
N PRO A 25 1.70 10.55 -0.05
CA PRO A 25 2.72 11.19 0.78
C PRO A 25 2.26 11.51 2.21
N LEU A 26 0.98 11.84 2.40
CA LEU A 26 0.42 12.13 3.73
C LEU A 26 0.21 10.83 4.52
N LEU A 27 -0.40 9.82 3.91
CA LEU A 27 -0.61 8.52 4.58
C LEU A 27 0.72 7.89 5.01
N LEU A 28 1.73 7.89 4.14
CA LEU A 28 3.05 7.33 4.46
C LEU A 28 3.73 8.09 5.61
N ALA A 29 3.57 9.41 5.66
CA ALA A 29 4.07 10.22 6.78
C ALA A 29 3.35 9.90 8.10
N GLU A 30 2.03 9.67 8.06
CA GLU A 30 1.24 9.25 9.22
C GLU A 30 1.68 7.87 9.72
N LEU A 31 1.82 6.88 8.82
CA LEU A 31 2.27 5.53 9.18
C LEU A 31 3.66 5.52 9.82
N LYS A 32 4.57 6.35 9.29
CA LYS A 32 5.89 6.55 9.89
C LYS A 32 5.79 7.17 11.29
N THR A 33 4.91 8.15 11.48
CA THR A 33 4.68 8.80 12.78
C THR A 33 4.07 7.84 13.81
N MET A 34 3.21 6.93 13.38
CA MET A 34 2.63 5.87 14.22
C MET A 34 3.66 4.83 14.69
N GLY A 35 4.80 4.71 14.00
CA GLY A 35 5.90 3.79 14.37
C GLY A 35 6.03 2.55 13.47
N PHE A 36 5.39 2.51 12.31
CA PHE A 36 5.68 1.47 11.33
C PHE A 36 7.11 1.61 10.79
N SER A 37 7.80 0.48 10.60
CA SER A 37 9.18 0.43 10.11
C SER A 37 9.28 0.51 8.58
N GLY A 38 8.16 0.31 7.88
CA GLY A 38 8.09 0.33 6.43
C GLY A 38 6.68 0.00 5.94
N VAL A 39 6.55 -0.17 4.63
CA VAL A 39 5.28 -0.49 3.98
C VAL A 39 5.45 -1.65 3.00
N GLN A 40 4.33 -2.30 2.69
CA GLN A 40 4.20 -3.27 1.62
C GLN A 40 2.96 -2.90 0.81
N ASN A 41 3.05 -2.93 -0.51
CA ASN A 41 1.92 -2.73 -1.41
C ASN A 41 0.94 -3.90 -1.29
N PHE A 42 0.00 -3.80 -0.35
CA PHE A 42 -1.02 -4.80 -0.12
C PHE A 42 -2.31 -4.16 0.39
N PRO A 43 -3.46 -4.43 -0.24
CA PRO A 43 -3.68 -5.26 -1.44
C PRO A 43 -2.90 -4.78 -2.68
N THR A 44 -2.64 -5.70 -3.62
CA THR A 44 -1.89 -5.42 -4.86
C THR A 44 -2.63 -5.92 -6.10
N ILE A 45 -2.63 -5.10 -7.14
CA ILE A 45 -3.13 -5.41 -8.49
C ILE A 45 -2.26 -6.46 -9.18
N GLY A 46 -1.02 -6.65 -8.70
CA GLY A 46 -0.10 -7.69 -9.18
C GLY A 46 -0.63 -9.12 -9.03
N LEU A 47 -1.65 -9.34 -8.20
CA LEU A 47 -2.31 -10.64 -8.04
C LEU A 47 -3.43 -10.91 -9.06
N PHE A 48 -3.86 -9.90 -9.81
CA PHE A 48 -4.89 -10.05 -10.86
C PHE A 48 -4.24 -10.22 -12.22
N ASP A 49 -4.86 -11.04 -13.07
CA ASP A 49 -4.47 -11.29 -14.46
C ASP A 49 -5.66 -11.11 -15.42
N GLY A 50 -5.44 -11.44 -16.70
CA GLY A 50 -6.47 -11.45 -17.74
C GLY A 50 -7.19 -10.10 -17.92
N SER A 51 -8.49 -10.18 -18.25
CA SER A 51 -9.32 -8.99 -18.52
C SER A 51 -9.51 -8.10 -17.30
N MET A 52 -9.43 -8.66 -16.09
CA MET A 52 -9.56 -7.89 -14.85
C MET A 52 -8.33 -7.01 -14.63
N ARG A 53 -7.12 -7.56 -14.81
CA ARG A 53 -5.89 -6.76 -14.78
C ARG A 53 -5.91 -5.64 -15.81
N GLN A 54 -6.29 -5.96 -17.05
CA GLN A 54 -6.39 -4.97 -18.11
C GLN A 54 -7.35 -3.83 -17.74
N SER A 55 -8.52 -4.17 -17.17
CA SER A 55 -9.51 -3.19 -16.73
C SER A 55 -8.96 -2.23 -15.65
N PHE A 56 -8.18 -2.73 -14.69
CA PHE A 56 -7.54 -1.89 -13.68
C PHE A 56 -6.49 -0.95 -14.27
N GLU A 57 -5.62 -1.45 -15.15
CA GLU A 57 -4.61 -0.64 -15.84
C GLU A 57 -5.26 0.47 -16.68
N GLU A 58 -6.32 0.15 -17.42
CA GLU A 58 -7.03 1.10 -18.30
C GLU A 58 -7.83 2.17 -17.53
N THR A 59 -8.22 1.89 -16.29
CA THR A 59 -9.02 2.80 -15.45
C THR A 59 -8.20 3.57 -14.41
N GLY A 60 -6.87 3.53 -14.50
CA GLY A 60 -6.00 4.32 -13.62
C GLY A 60 -5.78 3.70 -12.24
N MET A 61 -6.00 2.39 -12.08
CA MET A 61 -5.65 1.60 -10.90
C MET A 61 -4.55 0.60 -11.24
N GLY A 62 -3.58 1.02 -12.06
CA GLY A 62 -2.50 0.16 -12.52
C GLY A 62 -1.42 -0.09 -11.46
N PHE A 63 -0.63 -1.15 -11.65
CA PHE A 63 0.47 -1.49 -10.73
C PHE A 63 1.55 -0.39 -10.65
N GLY A 64 1.64 0.49 -11.65
CA GLY A 64 2.55 1.64 -11.63
C GLY A 64 2.35 2.53 -10.40
N LEU A 65 1.12 2.72 -9.93
CA LEU A 65 0.84 3.52 -8.72
C LEU A 65 1.39 2.86 -7.45
N GLU A 66 1.45 1.53 -7.39
CA GLU A 66 2.05 0.80 -6.27
C GLU A 66 3.58 0.93 -6.26
N VAL A 67 4.20 1.14 -7.42
CA VAL A 67 5.64 1.37 -7.55
C VAL A 67 6.01 2.82 -7.24
N ASP A 68 5.15 3.77 -7.62
CA ASP A 68 5.35 5.22 -7.42
C ASP A 68 5.11 5.67 -5.97
N MET A 69 4.32 4.92 -5.20
CA MET A 69 4.03 5.15 -3.78
C MET A 69 5.30 5.16 -2.93
#